data_AF-A0A8H5SU14-F1
#
_entry.id   AF-A0A8H5SU14-F1
#
_cell.length_a   1.000
_cell.length_b   1.000
_cell.length_c   1.000
_cell.angle_alpha   90.00
_cell.angle_beta   90.00
_cell.angle_gamma   90.00
#
_symmetry.space_group_name_H-M   'P 1'
#
loop_
_entity.id
_entity.type
_entity.pdbx_description
1 polymer ?
#
loop_
_entity_poly.entity_id
_entity_poly.type
_entity_poly.pdbx_seq_one_letter_code
_entity_poly.pdbx_strand_id
1 'polypeptide(L)'
;MSLSHMRLLQRSIGLAARSCAFQSRSYSSGQARPTNHTPLTSRWFADLQTQLKELADERHPGECVQQAKQLIDFSQSNWLELLAGQQGFPTEKKWRGLDNHQLLWGDMHGKLSLVMTLVGHVNNVMYNRYVETGRVHFIRQHSEDATPEEKPQWDELPTPRSLGLILRSITTEYKFPLVFPDHITVIYKLLEKPTYESTSLKMEAWILSEQHRRVAARCIDDTVIYDYTTAKKTVLKPFMVDKFQRTFQLQEECQKKYTDRAQRLIKAVEELKMRYH
;
A
#
# COMPACT_ATOMS: atom_id res chain seq x y z
N MET A 1 11.50 44.74 58.13
CA MET A 1 11.05 43.47 57.51
C MET A 1 9.75 43.75 56.78
N SER A 2 9.83 43.94 55.47
CA SER A 2 8.73 44.46 54.63
C SER A 2 8.10 43.30 53.85
N LEU A 3 6.80 43.11 54.05
CA LEU A 3 5.93 42.25 53.23
C LEU A 3 5.58 43.01 51.96
N SER A 4 6.08 42.57 50.81
CA SER A 4 5.65 43.08 49.50
C SER A 4 5.07 41.94 48.67
N HIS A 5 3.76 42.02 48.44
CA HIS A 5 2.99 41.15 47.56
C HIS A 5 3.51 41.25 46.11
N MET A 6 4.04 40.16 45.56
CA MET A 6 4.19 40.02 44.11
C MET A 6 2.87 39.56 43.50
N ARG A 7 2.20 40.47 42.78
CA ARG A 7 1.08 40.14 41.89
C ARG A 7 1.63 39.43 40.65
N LEU A 8 1.27 38.16 40.47
CA LEU A 8 1.43 37.47 39.19
C LEU A 8 0.42 38.04 38.18
N LEU A 9 0.93 38.72 37.15
CA LEU A 9 0.16 39.12 35.99
C LEU A 9 -0.19 37.87 35.18
N GLN A 10 -1.44 37.40 35.26
CA GLN A 10 -2.00 36.48 34.27
C GLN A 10 -2.07 37.19 32.91
N ARG A 11 -1.15 36.85 32.01
CA ARG A 11 -1.29 37.16 30.59
C ARG A 11 -2.17 36.09 29.94
N SER A 12 -3.35 36.48 29.50
CA SER A 12 -4.22 35.68 28.65
C SER A 12 -3.53 35.46 27.30
N ILE A 13 -3.16 34.21 26.99
CA ILE A 13 -2.72 33.83 25.65
C ILE A 13 -4.00 33.69 24.82
N GLY A 14 -4.32 34.72 24.03
CA GLY A 14 -5.38 34.66 23.04
C GLY A 14 -5.00 33.64 21.97
N LEU A 15 -5.57 32.43 22.06
CA LEU A 15 -5.56 31.45 20.98
C LEU A 15 -6.42 32.01 19.83
N ALA A 16 -5.77 32.64 18.86
CA ALA A 16 -6.38 32.88 17.56
C ALA A 16 -6.61 31.51 16.90
N ALA A 17 -7.82 30.97 17.06
CA ALA A 17 -8.28 29.80 16.34
C ALA A 17 -8.36 30.15 14.85
N ARG A 18 -7.27 29.95 14.12
CA ARG A 18 -7.33 29.82 12.67
C ARG A 18 -8.05 28.51 12.38
N SER A 19 -9.29 28.63 11.94
CA SER A 19 -10.06 27.56 11.33
C SER A 19 -9.31 27.07 10.09
N CYS A 20 -8.42 26.08 10.26
CA CYS A 20 -7.98 25.23 9.17
C CYS A 20 -9.19 24.39 8.75
N ALA A 21 -9.91 24.88 7.75
CA ALA A 21 -10.86 24.06 7.02
C ALA A 21 -10.09 22.90 6.40
N PHE A 22 -10.10 21.73 7.06
CA PHE A 22 -9.73 20.46 6.46
C PHE A 22 -10.77 20.19 5.37
N GLN A 23 -10.48 20.64 4.15
CA GLN A 23 -11.20 20.16 2.98
C GLN A 23 -10.85 18.68 2.84
N SER A 24 -11.79 17.81 3.18
CA SER A 24 -11.77 16.41 2.81
C SER A 24 -11.70 16.34 1.28
N ARG A 25 -10.49 16.27 0.71
CA ARG A 25 -10.33 15.88 -0.68
C ARG A 25 -10.70 14.41 -0.75
N SER A 26 -11.90 14.14 -1.23
CA SER A 26 -12.23 12.85 -1.81
C SER A 26 -11.23 12.62 -2.93
N TYR A 27 -10.21 11.81 -2.67
CA TYR A 27 -9.39 11.25 -3.74
C TYR A 27 -10.31 10.31 -4.50
N SER A 28 -10.99 10.85 -5.51
CA SER A 28 -11.51 10.03 -6.59
C SER A 28 -10.32 9.22 -7.06
N SER A 29 -10.40 7.89 -6.92
CA SER A 29 -9.49 6.97 -7.59
C SER A 29 -9.32 7.52 -9.00
N GLY A 30 -8.10 7.92 -9.37
CA GLY A 30 -7.83 8.59 -10.64
C GLY A 30 -8.61 7.91 -11.74
N GLN A 31 -9.30 8.70 -12.57
CA GLN A 31 -10.20 8.24 -13.64
C GLN A 31 -9.68 6.93 -14.21
N ALA A 32 -10.35 5.83 -13.90
CA ALA A 32 -10.06 4.57 -14.53
C ALA A 32 -10.22 4.83 -16.03
N ARG A 33 -9.14 4.62 -16.80
CA ARG A 33 -9.28 4.53 -18.26
C ARG A 33 -10.44 3.58 -18.56
N PRO A 34 -11.26 3.84 -19.59
CA PRO A 34 -12.34 2.93 -19.94
C PRO A 34 -11.73 1.55 -20.22
N THR A 35 -11.85 0.64 -19.25
CA THR A 35 -11.58 -0.76 -19.42
C THR A 35 -12.85 -1.39 -19.98
N ASN A 36 -12.75 -2.27 -20.98
CA ASN A 36 -13.88 -3.02 -21.54
C ASN A 36 -14.48 -4.04 -20.55
N HIS A 37 -14.25 -3.85 -19.26
CA HIS A 37 -14.51 -4.80 -18.21
C HIS A 37 -15.22 -4.14 -17.04
N THR A 38 -16.18 -4.87 -16.47
CA THR A 38 -16.92 -4.46 -15.27
C THR A 38 -15.96 -4.24 -14.10
N PRO A 39 -16.01 -3.07 -13.44
CA PRO A 39 -15.20 -2.81 -12.25
C PRO A 39 -15.45 -3.85 -11.16
N LEU A 40 -14.38 -4.42 -10.60
CA LEU A 40 -14.49 -5.38 -9.49
C LEU A 40 -14.86 -4.66 -8.20
N THR A 41 -15.79 -5.24 -7.43
CA THR A 41 -16.19 -4.72 -6.12
C THR A 41 -15.05 -4.87 -5.12
N SER A 42 -15.03 -4.07 -4.03
CA SER A 42 -13.97 -4.20 -3.01
C SER A 42 -13.93 -5.56 -2.30
N ARG A 43 -15.00 -6.34 -2.37
CA ARG A 43 -15.14 -7.67 -1.76
C ARG A 43 -15.00 -8.84 -2.74
N TRP A 44 -14.81 -8.56 -4.04
CA TRP A 44 -14.85 -9.58 -5.10
C TRP A 44 -14.05 -10.85 -4.77
N PHE A 45 -12.85 -10.71 -4.22
CA PHE A 45 -11.98 -11.84 -3.92
C PHE A 45 -12.45 -12.66 -2.72
N ALA A 46 -12.99 -11.99 -1.68
CA ALA A 46 -13.56 -12.67 -0.52
C ALA A 46 -14.86 -13.41 -0.89
N ASP A 47 -15.69 -12.78 -1.74
CA ASP A 47 -16.91 -13.39 -2.25
C ASP A 47 -16.58 -14.59 -3.13
N LEU A 48 -15.56 -14.47 -4.00
CA LEU A 48 -15.06 -15.57 -4.83
C LEU A 48 -14.52 -16.73 -3.99
N GLN A 49 -13.74 -16.46 -2.95
CA GLN A 49 -13.26 -17.49 -2.02
C GLN A 49 -14.40 -18.19 -1.28
N THR A 50 -15.47 -17.46 -0.95
CA THR A 50 -16.65 -18.04 -0.29
C THR A 50 -17.38 -18.98 -1.25
N GLN A 51 -17.61 -18.56 -2.48
CA GLN A 51 -18.25 -19.38 -3.52
C GLN A 51 -17.43 -20.64 -3.84
N LEU A 52 -16.11 -20.51 -3.96
CA LEU A 52 -15.23 -21.66 -4.19
C LEU A 52 -15.27 -22.67 -3.04
N LYS A 53 -15.36 -22.21 -1.79
CA LYS A 53 -15.49 -23.10 -0.62
C LYS A 53 -16.82 -23.84 -0.60
N GLU A 54 -17.91 -23.18 -1.00
CA GLU A 54 -19.22 -23.80 -1.15
C GLU A 54 -19.18 -24.91 -2.21
N LEU A 55 -18.64 -24.62 -3.40
CA LEU A 55 -18.50 -25.60 -4.49
C LEU A 55 -17.55 -26.76 -4.17
N ALA A 56 -16.62 -26.56 -3.24
CA ALA A 56 -15.68 -27.59 -2.78
C ALA A 56 -16.24 -28.48 -1.64
N ASP A 57 -17.48 -28.25 -1.20
CA ASP A 57 -18.17 -29.07 -0.21
C ASP A 57 -18.50 -30.46 -0.76
N GLU A 58 -18.39 -31.49 0.08
CA GLU A 58 -18.60 -32.90 -0.29
C GLU A 58 -20.03 -33.21 -0.76
N ARG A 59 -20.98 -32.29 -0.53
CA ARG A 59 -22.34 -32.38 -1.06
C ARG A 59 -22.42 -32.24 -2.58
N HIS A 60 -21.41 -31.66 -3.24
CA HIS A 60 -21.36 -31.52 -4.70
C HIS A 60 -20.72 -32.75 -5.38
N PRO A 61 -20.99 -32.99 -6.69
CA PRO A 61 -20.35 -34.08 -7.44
C PRO A 61 -18.82 -34.01 -7.39
N GLY A 62 -18.16 -35.17 -7.37
CA GLY A 62 -16.69 -35.25 -7.21
C GLY A 62 -15.89 -34.44 -8.25
N GLU A 63 -16.39 -34.33 -9.49
CA GLU A 63 -15.79 -33.48 -10.53
C GLU A 63 -15.86 -31.98 -10.18
N CYS A 64 -17.00 -31.51 -9.65
CA CYS A 64 -17.17 -30.13 -9.19
C CYS A 64 -16.18 -29.82 -8.07
N VAL A 65 -16.11 -30.70 -7.06
CA VAL A 65 -15.20 -30.55 -5.91
C VAL A 65 -13.75 -30.51 -6.38
N GLN A 66 -13.36 -31.36 -7.32
CA GLN A 66 -12.00 -31.39 -7.87
C GLN A 66 -11.67 -30.09 -8.62
N GLN A 67 -12.56 -29.60 -9.48
CA GLN A 67 -12.37 -28.34 -10.20
C GLN A 67 -12.33 -27.13 -9.25
N ALA A 68 -13.22 -27.09 -8.25
CA ALA A 68 -13.22 -26.06 -7.22
C ALA A 68 -11.89 -26.04 -6.45
N LYS A 69 -11.36 -27.20 -6.04
CA LYS A 69 -10.05 -27.30 -5.38
C LYS A 69 -8.91 -26.76 -6.24
N GLN A 70 -8.89 -27.06 -7.54
CA GLN A 70 -7.88 -26.51 -8.45
C GLN A 70 -7.96 -24.97 -8.55
N LEU A 71 -9.17 -24.42 -8.62
CA LEU A 71 -9.38 -22.97 -8.64
C LEU A 71 -9.01 -22.32 -7.31
N ILE A 72 -9.28 -23.00 -6.18
CA ILE A 72 -8.81 -22.59 -4.85
C ILE A 72 -7.29 -22.51 -4.88
N ASP A 73 -6.57 -23.59 -5.17
CA ASP A 73 -5.11 -23.64 -5.15
C ASP A 73 -4.49 -22.55 -6.04
N PHE A 74 -5.05 -22.33 -7.23
CA PHE A 74 -4.67 -21.24 -8.11
C PHE A 74 -4.87 -19.87 -7.46
N SER A 75 -6.06 -19.61 -6.92
CA SER A 75 -6.39 -18.32 -6.28
C SER A 75 -5.50 -18.06 -5.06
N GLN A 76 -5.19 -19.11 -4.29
CA GLN A 76 -4.35 -19.02 -3.10
C GLN A 76 -2.89 -18.77 -3.47
N SER A 77 -2.38 -19.41 -4.54
CA SER A 77 -0.99 -19.26 -4.96
C SER A 77 -0.70 -17.95 -5.68
N ASN A 78 -1.73 -17.26 -6.18
CA ASN A 78 -1.62 -16.03 -6.96
C ASN A 78 -2.39 -14.86 -6.33
N TRP A 79 -2.70 -14.95 -5.03
CA TRP A 79 -3.62 -14.04 -4.35
C TRP A 79 -3.14 -12.58 -4.41
N LEU A 80 -1.82 -12.35 -4.28
CA LEU A 80 -1.22 -11.03 -4.28
C LEU A 80 -1.31 -10.39 -5.68
N GLU A 81 -0.95 -11.15 -6.71
CA GLU A 81 -1.04 -10.74 -8.10
C GLU A 81 -2.50 -10.45 -8.50
N LEU A 82 -3.42 -11.31 -8.09
CA LEU A 82 -4.85 -11.15 -8.36
C LEU A 82 -5.42 -9.92 -7.67
N LEU A 83 -5.04 -9.61 -6.42
CA LEU A 83 -5.55 -8.45 -5.69
C LEU A 83 -4.86 -7.14 -6.08
N ALA A 84 -3.54 -7.10 -5.99
CA ALA A 84 -2.76 -5.90 -6.15
C ALA A 84 -2.32 -5.67 -7.59
N GLY A 85 -1.97 -6.74 -8.30
CA GLY A 85 -1.60 -6.65 -9.71
C GLY A 85 -2.72 -6.04 -10.55
N GLN A 86 -3.98 -6.43 -10.34
CA GLN A 86 -5.13 -5.83 -11.05
C GLN A 86 -5.38 -4.35 -10.68
N GLN A 87 -4.78 -3.87 -9.60
CA GLN A 87 -4.78 -2.45 -9.23
C GLN A 87 -3.51 -1.72 -9.72
N GLY A 88 -2.70 -2.36 -10.56
CA GLY A 88 -1.49 -1.81 -11.15
C GLY A 88 -0.27 -1.81 -10.24
N PHE A 89 -0.26 -2.58 -9.16
CA PHE A 89 0.95 -2.74 -8.36
C PHE A 89 1.92 -3.74 -9.04
N PRO A 90 3.22 -3.42 -9.12
CA PRO A 90 4.24 -4.41 -9.43
C PRO A 90 4.31 -5.43 -8.28
N THR A 91 4.15 -6.71 -8.61
CA THR A 91 3.95 -7.80 -7.61
C THR A 91 5.07 -8.84 -7.59
N GLU A 92 6.02 -8.77 -8.51
CA GLU A 92 7.22 -9.62 -8.47
C GLU A 92 7.99 -9.40 -7.16
N LYS A 93 8.66 -10.43 -6.67
CA LYS A 93 9.37 -10.42 -5.39
C LYS A 93 10.30 -9.21 -5.21
N LYS A 94 11.02 -8.82 -6.27
CA LYS A 94 11.92 -7.65 -6.27
C LYS A 94 11.21 -6.30 -6.01
N TRP A 95 9.89 -6.22 -6.16
CA TRP A 95 9.13 -4.99 -5.91
C TRP A 95 8.46 -4.97 -4.53
N ARG A 96 8.51 -6.08 -3.80
CA ARG A 96 7.89 -6.22 -2.48
C ARG A 96 8.85 -5.67 -1.43
N GLY A 97 8.54 -4.47 -0.92
CA GLY A 97 9.41 -3.77 0.00
C GLY A 97 9.52 -4.42 1.38
N LEU A 98 8.44 -5.07 1.80
CA LEU A 98 8.46 -6.13 2.80
C LEU A 98 7.75 -7.33 2.16
N ASP A 99 8.39 -8.49 2.12
CA ASP A 99 7.84 -9.71 1.53
C ASP A 99 7.70 -10.76 2.62
N ASN A 100 6.45 -11.13 2.95
CA ASN A 100 6.14 -12.06 4.03
C ASN A 100 6.87 -11.69 5.35
N HIS A 101 6.80 -10.42 5.74
CA HIS A 101 7.45 -9.90 6.93
C HIS A 101 6.62 -10.25 8.17
N GLN A 102 7.22 -10.96 9.11
CA GLN A 102 6.57 -11.34 10.36
C GLN A 102 6.22 -10.10 11.20
N LEU A 103 4.97 -9.97 11.61
CA LEU A 103 4.59 -9.00 12.63
C LEU A 103 5.21 -9.39 13.96
N LEU A 104 5.75 -8.43 14.70
CA LEU A 104 6.31 -8.69 16.02
C LEU A 104 5.28 -8.38 17.11
N TRP A 105 5.29 -9.16 18.19
CA TRP A 105 4.43 -8.91 19.35
C TRP A 105 4.57 -7.47 19.89
N GLY A 106 5.79 -6.92 19.87
CA GLY A 106 6.09 -5.55 20.30
C GLY A 106 5.53 -4.45 19.40
N ASP A 107 5.07 -4.78 18.18
CA ASP A 107 4.41 -3.84 17.28
C ASP A 107 2.94 -3.61 17.67
N MET A 108 2.38 -4.51 18.49
CA MET A 108 1.03 -4.41 18.99
C MET A 108 0.93 -3.41 20.14
N HIS A 109 -0.17 -2.67 20.15
CA HIS A 109 -0.64 -1.94 21.31
C HIS A 109 -1.96 -2.54 21.79
N GLY A 110 -2.06 -2.81 23.09
CA GLY A 110 -3.28 -3.25 23.74
C GLY A 110 -3.54 -2.42 24.98
N LYS A 111 -4.81 -2.17 25.29
CA LYS A 111 -5.20 -1.70 26.62
C LYS A 111 -5.27 -2.91 27.54
N LEU A 112 -4.56 -2.85 28.67
CA LEU A 112 -4.81 -3.75 29.79
C LEU A 112 -6.21 -3.41 30.34
N SER A 113 -7.24 -4.12 29.88
CA SER A 113 -8.55 -4.07 30.50
C SER A 113 -8.54 -4.93 31.76
N LEU A 114 -9.10 -4.42 32.85
CA LEU A 114 -9.24 -5.11 34.15
C LEU A 114 -10.06 -6.43 34.03
N VAL A 115 -10.73 -6.63 32.90
CA VAL A 115 -11.33 -7.89 32.48
C VAL A 115 -10.45 -8.46 31.38
N MET A 116 -9.89 -9.64 31.62
CA MET A 116 -8.84 -10.32 30.87
C MET A 116 -9.23 -10.67 29.42
N THR A 117 -9.31 -9.65 28.57
CA THR A 117 -9.33 -9.77 27.11
C THR A 117 -8.43 -8.67 26.55
N LEU A 118 -7.17 -9.01 26.27
CA LEU A 118 -6.27 -8.15 25.51
C LEU A 118 -6.79 -8.06 24.07
N VAL A 119 -7.59 -7.05 23.75
CA VAL A 119 -7.84 -6.66 22.36
C VAL A 119 -6.64 -5.84 21.91
N GLY A 120 -5.53 -6.51 21.61
CA GLY A 120 -4.34 -5.90 21.04
C GLY A 120 -4.39 -5.91 19.52
N HIS A 121 -3.88 -4.86 18.89
CA HIS A 121 -3.64 -4.81 17.45
C HIS A 121 -2.35 -4.05 17.16
N VAL A 122 -1.80 -4.17 15.96
CA VAL A 122 -0.64 -3.37 15.53
C VAL A 122 -0.93 -1.89 15.72
N ASN A 123 -0.03 -1.18 16.39
CA ASN A 123 -0.16 0.26 16.61
C ASN A 123 -0.20 0.99 15.26
N ASN A 124 -1.10 1.95 15.12
CA ASN A 124 -1.27 2.76 13.91
C ASN A 124 0.05 3.36 13.38
N VAL A 125 0.97 3.78 14.27
CA VAL A 125 2.28 4.34 13.87
C VAL A 125 3.13 3.30 13.13
N MET A 126 2.99 2.02 13.45
CA MET A 126 3.77 0.95 12.83
C MET A 126 3.44 0.76 11.35
N TYR A 127 2.19 1.01 10.94
CA TYR A 127 1.82 0.97 9.52
C TYR A 127 2.65 1.96 8.70
N ASN A 128 2.85 3.19 9.19
CA ASN A 128 3.67 4.19 8.51
C ASN A 128 5.15 3.78 8.51
N ARG A 129 5.63 3.08 9.54
CA ARG A 129 7.00 2.54 9.60
C ARG A 129 7.23 1.42 8.57
N TYR A 130 6.25 0.53 8.38
CA TYR A 130 6.32 -0.50 7.35
C TYR A 130 6.32 0.11 5.95
N VAL A 131 5.48 1.12 5.73
CA VAL A 131 5.34 1.87 4.49
C VAL A 131 6.64 2.64 4.18
N GLU A 132 7.27 3.29 5.16
CA GLU A 132 8.61 3.90 5.02
C GLU A 132 9.64 2.89 4.49
N THR A 133 9.71 1.71 5.12
CA THR A 133 10.63 0.63 4.71
C THR A 133 10.34 0.19 3.28
N GLY A 134 9.06 0.03 2.96
CA GLY A 134 8.62 -0.31 1.62
C GLY A 134 8.99 0.74 0.57
N ARG A 135 8.89 2.03 0.90
CA ARG A 135 9.26 3.14 0.01
C ARG A 135 10.75 3.14 -0.28
N VAL A 136 11.58 3.03 0.76
CA VAL A 136 13.05 2.98 0.60
C VAL A 136 13.45 1.83 -0.31
N HIS A 137 12.86 0.64 -0.11
CA HIS A 137 13.09 -0.50 -0.98
C HIS A 137 12.63 -0.25 -2.42
N PHE A 138 11.40 0.25 -2.60
CA PHE A 138 10.86 0.57 -3.93
C PHE A 138 11.78 1.53 -4.70
N ILE A 139 12.30 2.57 -4.05
CA ILE A 139 13.25 3.51 -4.67
C ILE A 139 14.57 2.82 -5.00
N ARG A 140 15.17 2.09 -4.06
CA ARG A 140 16.46 1.39 -4.27
C ARG A 140 16.40 0.32 -5.35
N GLN A 141 15.25 -0.33 -5.54
CA GLN A 141 15.06 -1.32 -6.59
C GLN A 141 15.34 -0.77 -8.01
N HIS A 142 15.22 0.55 -8.21
CA HIS A 142 15.53 1.19 -9.49
C HIS A 142 17.04 1.29 -9.77
N SER A 143 17.89 1.01 -8.77
CA SER A 143 19.35 1.03 -8.89
C SER A 143 19.96 -0.30 -9.34
N GLU A 144 19.20 -1.40 -9.31
CA GLU A 144 19.72 -2.75 -9.51
C GLU A 144 20.37 -2.95 -10.89
N ASP A 145 19.78 -2.35 -11.93
CA ASP A 145 20.26 -2.37 -13.31
C ASP A 145 20.74 -0.98 -13.78
N ALA A 146 21.05 -0.08 -12.84
CA ALA A 146 21.65 1.21 -13.14
C ALA A 146 23.15 1.08 -13.45
N THR A 147 23.71 2.05 -14.17
CA THR A 147 25.17 2.07 -14.42
C THR A 147 25.94 2.29 -13.12
N PRO A 148 27.25 1.96 -13.06
CA PRO A 148 28.09 2.23 -11.89
C PRO A 148 28.08 3.70 -11.45
N GLU A 149 27.91 4.64 -12.39
CA GLU A 149 27.85 6.09 -12.13
C GLU A 149 26.49 6.54 -11.59
N GLU A 150 25.40 5.87 -12.02
CA GLU A 150 24.03 6.20 -11.62
C GLU A 150 23.66 5.58 -10.26
N LYS A 151 24.17 4.38 -9.96
CA LYS A 151 23.80 3.61 -8.76
C LYS A 151 23.96 4.38 -7.44
N PRO A 152 25.10 5.07 -7.16
CA PRO A 152 25.23 5.85 -5.93
C PRO A 152 24.17 6.95 -5.79
N GLN A 153 23.71 7.52 -6.91
CA GLN A 153 22.72 8.60 -6.91
C GLN A 153 21.33 8.08 -6.53
N TRP A 154 21.00 6.84 -6.90
CA TRP A 154 19.79 6.16 -6.42
C TRP A 154 19.87 5.82 -4.93
N ASP A 155 21.03 5.31 -4.48
CA ASP A 155 21.25 4.93 -3.09
C ASP A 155 21.19 6.12 -2.13
N GLU A 156 21.51 7.32 -2.63
CA GLU A 156 21.44 8.57 -1.89
C GLU A 156 20.02 9.16 -1.81
N LEU A 157 19.09 8.82 -2.73
CA LEU A 157 17.72 9.39 -2.73
C LEU A 157 16.98 9.25 -1.38
N PRO A 158 17.09 8.12 -0.64
CA PRO A 158 16.47 7.98 0.68
C PRO A 158 17.24 8.68 1.82
N THR A 159 18.32 9.39 1.53
CA THR A 159 19.22 9.99 2.52
C THR A 159 19.27 11.52 2.39
N PRO A 160 19.68 12.25 3.44
CA PRO A 160 19.78 13.71 3.40
C PRO A 160 21.12 14.22 2.85
N ARG A 161 21.80 13.48 1.95
CA ARG A 161 23.18 13.80 1.53
C ARG A 161 23.26 14.73 0.30
N SER A 162 22.42 14.50 -0.70
CA SER A 162 22.52 15.19 -1.99
C SER A 162 21.13 15.51 -2.56
N LEU A 163 20.76 14.93 -3.70
CA LEU A 163 19.38 14.87 -4.16
C LEU A 163 18.66 13.81 -3.33
N GLY A 164 17.55 14.18 -2.70
CA GLY A 164 16.80 13.25 -1.86
C GLY A 164 15.30 13.44 -1.93
N LEU A 165 14.63 12.49 -1.29
CA LEU A 165 13.18 12.35 -1.25
C LEU A 165 12.69 12.62 0.18
N ILE A 166 11.87 13.67 0.34
CA ILE A 166 11.32 14.08 1.64
C ILE A 166 9.82 13.80 1.67
N LEU A 167 9.37 13.01 2.65
CA LEU A 167 7.96 12.79 2.86
C LEU A 167 7.29 14.11 3.30
N ARG A 168 6.46 14.69 2.42
CA ARG A 168 5.70 15.91 2.70
C ARG A 168 4.40 15.59 3.43
N SER A 169 3.71 14.53 3.01
CA SER A 169 2.49 14.06 3.66
C SER A 169 2.28 12.57 3.41
N ILE A 170 1.63 11.92 4.37
CA ILE A 170 1.15 10.54 4.28
C ILE A 170 -0.27 10.49 4.82
N THR A 171 -1.16 9.82 4.10
CA THR A 171 -2.53 9.52 4.54
C THR A 171 -2.69 8.01 4.63
N THR A 172 -3.07 7.51 5.80
CA THR A 172 -3.22 6.07 6.07
C THR A 172 -4.68 5.71 6.30
N GLU A 173 -5.23 4.85 5.45
CA GLU A 173 -6.57 4.31 5.54
C GLU A 173 -6.52 2.87 6.08
N TYR A 174 -6.92 2.70 7.33
CA TYR A 174 -7.01 1.38 7.97
C TYR A 174 -8.25 0.64 7.49
N LYS A 175 -8.08 -0.58 6.98
CA LYS A 175 -9.17 -1.44 6.49
C LYS A 175 -9.57 -2.50 7.51
N PHE A 176 -8.62 -3.01 8.29
CA PHE A 176 -8.86 -3.86 9.47
C PHE A 176 -7.61 -3.92 10.36
N PRO A 177 -7.76 -4.24 11.67
CA PRO A 177 -6.64 -4.34 12.59
C PRO A 177 -5.79 -5.59 12.29
N LEU A 178 -4.48 -5.40 12.09
CA LEU A 178 -3.51 -6.48 12.06
C LEU A 178 -3.20 -6.95 13.49
N VAL A 179 -3.02 -8.25 13.69
CA VAL A 179 -2.80 -8.87 15.00
C VAL A 179 -1.71 -9.92 14.86
N PHE A 180 -0.86 -10.06 15.88
CA PHE A 180 0.08 -11.18 15.96
C PHE A 180 -0.65 -12.47 16.32
N PRO A 181 -0.28 -13.62 15.73
CA PRO A 181 0.71 -13.79 14.67
C PRO A 181 0.09 -13.54 13.28
N ASP A 182 0.76 -12.76 12.45
CA ASP A 182 0.49 -12.63 11.01
C ASP A 182 1.81 -12.24 10.31
N HIS A 183 1.84 -12.34 8.99
CA HIS A 183 2.90 -11.78 8.15
C HIS A 183 2.29 -10.74 7.21
N ILE A 184 3.07 -9.73 6.85
CA ILE A 184 2.63 -8.69 5.93
C ILE A 184 3.51 -8.62 4.70
N THR A 185 2.89 -8.24 3.59
CA THR A 185 3.58 -7.81 2.39
C THR A 185 3.27 -6.35 2.10
N VAL A 186 4.30 -5.54 1.85
CA VAL A 186 4.19 -4.11 1.54
C VAL A 186 4.67 -3.86 0.13
N ILE A 187 3.80 -3.26 -0.68
CA ILE A 187 4.03 -2.99 -2.10
C ILE A 187 3.67 -1.53 -2.42
N TYR A 188 4.30 -1.01 -3.46
CA TYR A 188 4.20 0.39 -3.87
C TYR A 188 3.85 0.52 -5.35
N LYS A 189 3.18 1.61 -5.70
CA LYS A 189 3.03 2.08 -7.07
C LYS A 189 3.07 3.60 -7.13
N LEU A 190 3.43 4.14 -8.29
CA LEU A 190 3.26 5.54 -8.66
C LEU A 190 1.78 5.82 -8.98
N LEU A 191 1.24 6.92 -8.47
CA LEU A 191 -0.13 7.36 -8.75
C LEU A 191 -0.24 8.16 -10.05
N GLU A 192 0.83 8.83 -10.44
CA GLU A 192 0.91 9.64 -11.66
C GLU A 192 2.26 9.38 -12.35
N LYS A 193 2.26 9.43 -13.69
CA LYS A 193 3.49 9.29 -14.47
C LYS A 193 4.34 10.55 -14.26
N PRO A 194 5.56 10.44 -13.72
CA PRO A 194 6.40 11.62 -13.49
C PRO A 194 6.86 12.23 -14.82
N THR A 195 6.97 13.55 -14.84
CA THR A 195 7.54 14.36 -15.92
C THR A 195 8.90 14.93 -15.49
N TYR A 196 9.64 15.54 -16.42
CA TYR A 196 10.94 16.16 -16.11
C TYR A 196 10.80 17.40 -15.22
N GLU A 197 9.58 17.96 -15.12
CA GLU A 197 9.21 19.10 -14.29
C GLU A 197 8.57 18.66 -12.96
N SER A 198 8.41 17.35 -12.75
CA SER A 198 7.83 16.83 -11.51
C SER A 198 8.75 17.11 -10.34
N THR A 199 8.20 17.75 -9.32
CA THR A 199 8.93 18.16 -8.11
C THR A 199 8.50 17.39 -6.86
N SER A 200 7.63 16.39 -7.05
CA SER A 200 7.25 15.40 -6.06
C SER A 200 6.81 14.13 -6.76
N LEU A 201 6.91 13.00 -6.06
CA LEU A 201 6.35 11.71 -6.45
C LEU A 201 5.14 11.43 -5.56
N LYS A 202 3.98 11.23 -6.17
CA LYS A 202 2.80 10.69 -5.47
C LYS A 202 2.76 9.19 -5.63
N MET A 203 2.73 8.48 -4.52
CA MET A 203 2.77 7.03 -4.48
C MET A 203 1.64 6.49 -3.64
N GLU A 204 1.23 5.27 -3.94
CA GLU A 204 0.29 4.49 -3.13
C GLU A 204 1.01 3.23 -2.64
N ALA A 205 0.87 2.95 -1.35
CA ALA A 205 1.35 1.73 -0.73
C ALA A 205 0.17 0.91 -0.24
N TRP A 206 0.26 -0.41 -0.41
CA TRP A 206 -0.63 -1.36 0.25
C TRP A 206 0.14 -2.18 1.26
N ILE A 207 -0.43 -2.31 2.45
CA ILE A 207 -0.04 -3.32 3.44
C ILE A 207 -1.07 -4.43 3.36
N LEU A 208 -0.65 -5.63 2.97
CA LEU A 208 -1.50 -6.81 2.86
C LEU A 208 -1.16 -7.82 3.96
N SER A 209 -2.19 -8.43 4.53
CA SER A 209 -2.05 -9.58 5.43
C SER A 209 -1.89 -10.85 4.62
N GLU A 210 -0.88 -11.65 4.94
CA GLU A 210 -0.65 -12.97 4.36
C GLU A 210 -1.67 -13.98 4.89
N GLN A 211 -2.00 -13.93 6.18
CA GLN A 211 -3.00 -14.84 6.78
C GLN A 211 -4.40 -14.62 6.20
N HIS A 212 -4.81 -13.36 6.08
CA HIS A 212 -6.16 -13.01 5.61
C HIS A 212 -6.25 -12.78 4.11
N ARG A 213 -5.11 -12.69 3.41
CA ARG A 213 -4.99 -12.44 1.96
C ARG A 213 -5.86 -11.27 1.52
N ARG A 214 -5.75 -10.14 2.21
CA ARG A 214 -6.49 -8.90 1.93
C ARG A 214 -5.72 -7.67 2.40
N VAL A 215 -6.08 -6.52 1.84
CA VAL A 215 -5.50 -5.23 2.21
C VAL A 215 -5.87 -4.86 3.64
N ALA A 216 -4.86 -4.64 4.48
CA ALA A 216 -4.99 -4.19 5.86
C ALA A 216 -4.96 -2.67 5.99
N ALA A 217 -4.11 -2.02 5.19
CA ALA A 217 -4.11 -0.56 5.06
C ALA A 217 -3.69 -0.13 3.66
N ARG A 218 -4.18 1.04 3.28
CA ARG A 218 -3.75 1.77 2.09
C ARG A 218 -3.12 3.08 2.54
N CYS A 219 -1.94 3.41 2.01
CA CYS A 219 -1.28 4.67 2.28
C CYS A 219 -1.09 5.45 0.99
N ILE A 220 -1.32 6.77 1.04
CA ILE A 220 -0.99 7.69 -0.05
C ILE A 220 0.11 8.61 0.45
N ASP A 221 1.26 8.53 -0.23
CA ASP A 221 2.47 9.28 0.10
C ASP A 221 2.68 10.36 -0.94
N ASP A 222 3.02 11.56 -0.48
CA ASP A 222 3.47 12.65 -1.32
C ASP A 222 4.91 13.00 -0.92
N THR A 223 5.85 12.67 -1.79
CA THR A 223 7.28 12.76 -1.49
C THR A 223 7.93 13.84 -2.37
N VAL A 224 8.39 14.92 -1.75
CA VAL A 224 9.02 16.05 -2.44
C VAL A 224 10.45 15.72 -2.82
N ILE A 225 10.87 16.16 -4.00
CA ILE A 225 12.25 16.06 -4.45
C ILE A 225 13.00 17.31 -3.96
N TYR A 226 14.07 17.10 -3.21
CA TYR A 226 14.79 18.14 -2.51
C TYR A 226 16.29 17.99 -2.70
N ASP A 227 16.96 19.09 -3.00
CA ASP A 227 18.42 19.15 -3.03
C ASP A 227 18.91 19.67 -1.68
N TYR A 228 19.54 18.79 -0.92
CA TYR A 228 20.09 19.07 0.39
C TYR A 228 21.36 19.95 0.33
N THR A 229 22.04 20.02 -0.82
CA THR A 229 23.23 20.85 -1.00
C THR A 229 22.87 22.32 -1.16
N THR A 230 21.76 22.60 -1.85
CA THR A 230 21.26 23.96 -2.09
C THR A 230 20.07 24.33 -1.21
N ALA A 231 19.59 23.40 -0.39
CA ALA A 231 18.45 23.53 0.51
C ALA A 231 17.16 23.98 -0.21
N LYS A 232 16.89 23.44 -1.40
CA LYS A 232 15.76 23.83 -2.24
C LYS A 232 15.03 22.64 -2.85
N LYS A 233 13.73 22.82 -3.05
CA LYS A 233 12.90 21.92 -3.85
C LYS A 233 13.40 21.92 -5.29
N THR A 234 13.48 20.75 -5.91
CA THR A 234 14.02 20.57 -7.26
C THR A 234 13.27 19.45 -8.01
N VAL A 235 13.82 19.01 -9.15
CA VAL A 235 13.34 17.90 -9.97
C VAL A 235 14.32 16.73 -9.93
N LEU A 236 13.88 15.54 -10.35
CA LEU A 236 14.75 14.39 -10.52
C LEU A 236 15.69 14.58 -11.71
N LYS A 237 16.80 13.83 -11.70
CA LYS A 237 17.69 13.75 -12.87
C LYS A 237 16.97 13.04 -14.03
N PRO A 238 17.25 13.38 -15.31
CA PRO A 238 16.54 12.82 -16.46
C PRO A 238 16.48 11.29 -16.48
N PHE A 239 17.60 10.60 -16.21
CA PHE A 239 17.63 9.13 -16.18
C PHE A 239 16.72 8.53 -15.10
N MET A 240 16.56 9.21 -13.97
CA MET A 240 15.64 8.79 -12.90
C MET A 240 14.19 8.95 -13.33
N VAL A 241 13.86 10.07 -13.98
CA VAL A 241 12.52 10.30 -14.55
C VAL A 241 12.20 9.22 -15.58
N ASP A 242 13.11 8.95 -16.52
CA ASP A 242 12.93 7.90 -17.53
C ASP A 242 12.67 6.53 -16.90
N LYS A 243 13.42 6.22 -15.83
CA LYS A 243 13.26 4.96 -15.11
C LYS A 243 11.89 4.87 -14.43
N PHE A 244 11.46 5.90 -13.71
CA PHE A 244 10.12 5.90 -13.11
C PHE A 244 8.99 5.89 -14.14
N GLN A 245 9.18 6.51 -15.31
CA GLN A 245 8.22 6.42 -16.40
C GLN A 245 8.08 4.99 -16.95
N ARG A 246 9.19 4.24 -17.05
CA ARG A 246 9.18 2.80 -17.39
C ARG A 246 8.49 1.98 -16.30
N THR A 247 8.75 2.27 -15.03
CA THR A 247 8.03 1.64 -13.90
C THR A 247 6.53 1.92 -13.97
N PHE A 248 6.12 3.14 -14.32
CA PHE A 248 4.71 3.47 -14.53
C PHE A 248 4.08 2.65 -15.68
N GLN A 249 4.81 2.44 -16.78
CA GLN A 249 4.34 1.57 -17.87
C GLN A 249 4.19 0.11 -17.42
N LEU A 250 5.16 -0.41 -16.65
CA LEU A 250 5.07 -1.73 -16.05
C LEU A 250 3.81 -1.88 -15.17
N GLN A 251 3.42 -0.84 -14.44
CA GLN A 251 2.18 -0.84 -13.66
C GLN A 251 0.93 -0.98 -14.54
N GLU A 252 0.88 -0.27 -15.68
CA GLU A 252 -0.23 -0.36 -16.64
C GLU A 252 -0.32 -1.77 -17.26
N GLU A 253 0.82 -2.37 -17.58
CA GLU A 253 0.92 -3.74 -18.08
C GLU A 253 0.48 -4.77 -17.03
N CYS A 254 0.95 -4.62 -15.78
CA CYS A 254 0.52 -5.46 -14.65
C CYS A 254 -0.99 -5.37 -14.44
N GLN A 255 -1.53 -4.16 -14.45
CA GLN A 255 -2.97 -3.93 -14.32
C GLN A 255 -3.74 -4.70 -15.37
N LYS A 256 -3.42 -4.53 -16.64
CA LYS A 256 -4.09 -5.24 -17.73
C LYS A 256 -4.01 -6.76 -17.55
N LYS A 257 -2.79 -7.29 -17.38
CA LYS A 257 -2.54 -8.73 -17.25
C LYS A 257 -3.36 -9.37 -16.13
N TYR A 258 -3.36 -8.76 -14.95
CA TYR A 258 -4.01 -9.34 -13.78
C TYR A 258 -5.50 -9.03 -13.70
N THR A 259 -5.98 -7.96 -14.34
CA THR A 259 -7.41 -7.73 -14.55
C THR A 259 -8.02 -8.83 -15.41
N ASP A 260 -7.37 -9.17 -16.53
CA ASP A 260 -7.79 -10.28 -17.40
C ASP A 260 -7.76 -11.62 -16.64
N ARG A 261 -6.72 -11.85 -15.84
CA ARG A 261 -6.59 -13.08 -15.04
C ARG A 261 -7.67 -13.20 -13.95
N ALA A 262 -7.98 -12.10 -13.27
CA ALA A 262 -9.04 -12.06 -12.25
C ALA A 262 -10.40 -12.37 -12.87
N GLN A 263 -10.72 -11.80 -14.03
CA GLN A 263 -11.99 -12.05 -14.71
C GLN A 263 -12.12 -13.48 -15.23
N ARG A 264 -11.05 -14.05 -15.78
CA ARG A 264 -11.06 -15.47 -16.17
C ARG A 264 -11.35 -16.38 -14.98
N LEU A 265 -10.77 -16.07 -13.81
CA LEU A 265 -11.04 -16.81 -12.58
C LEU A 265 -12.51 -16.64 -12.15
N ILE A 266 -13.04 -15.42 -12.13
CA ILE A 266 -14.45 -15.16 -11.81
C ILE A 266 -15.37 -15.94 -12.75
N LYS A 267 -15.14 -15.83 -14.07
CA LYS A 267 -15.92 -16.54 -15.08
C LYS A 267 -15.86 -18.06 -14.90
N ALA A 268 -14.69 -18.61 -14.60
CA ALA A 268 -14.54 -20.05 -14.35
C ALA A 268 -15.36 -20.50 -13.13
N VAL A 269 -15.42 -19.69 -12.07
CA VAL A 269 -16.25 -19.97 -10.89
C VAL A 269 -17.74 -19.88 -11.23
N GLU A 270 -18.16 -18.88 -12.00
CA GLU A 270 -19.55 -18.73 -12.46
C GLU A 270 -19.98 -19.90 -13.35
N GLU A 271 -19.16 -20.31 -14.31
CA GLU A 271 -19.43 -21.47 -15.18
C GLU A 271 -19.50 -22.77 -14.38
N LEU A 272 -18.61 -22.95 -13.40
CA LEU A 272 -18.63 -24.10 -12.51
C LEU A 272 -19.92 -24.12 -11.69
N LYS A 273 -20.32 -22.97 -11.14
CA LYS A 273 -21.56 -22.83 -10.39
C LYS A 273 -22.78 -23.17 -11.25
N MET A 274 -22.89 -22.61 -12.46
CA MET A 274 -24.01 -22.86 -13.38
C MET A 274 -24.12 -24.31 -13.86
N ARG A 275 -23.02 -25.08 -13.82
CA ARG A 275 -23.03 -26.50 -14.20
C ARG A 275 -23.55 -27.41 -13.10
N TYR A 276 -23.38 -27.03 -11.83
CA TYR A 276 -23.63 -27.88 -10.67
C TYR A 276 -24.62 -27.29 -9.65
N HIS A 277 -25.25 -26.16 -9.97
CA HIS A 277 -26.45 -25.59 -9.33
C HIS A 277 -27.55 -25.42 -10.35
#